data_AF-A0A6V8NP63-F1
#
_entry.id   AF-A0A6V8NP63-F1
#
_cell.length_a   1.000
_cell.length_b   1.000
_cell.length_c   1.000
_cell.angle_alpha   90.00
_cell.angle_beta   90.00
_cell.angle_gamma   90.00
#
_symmetry.space_group_name_H-M   'P 1'
#
loop_
_entity.id
_entity.type
_entity.pdbx_description
1 polymer ?
#
loop_
_entity_poly.entity_id
_entity_poly.type
_entity_poly.pdbx_seq_one_letter_code
_entity_poly.pdbx_strand_id
1 'polypeptide(L)'
;MRDQKFQELFDRFLRGSISRKEFIRRAILLGISLPTVASILAACAAPAGAPPSAKEGPEEVAEVTVPEADSERARVLTEVIYDEIFLSHQTTPGHPENSKRLEAILEGITTSGLKDKLLWARPSEADAEVIALVHSQEYIAQVASLSAAKKLVHLDSDTVVSEKTFQCARYAVGAVLQGLQDMANGRCENGFALVRPPGHHARKASGM
;
A
#
# COMPACT_ATOMS: atom_id res chain seq x y z
N MET A 1 -0.82 -15.41 -21.87
CA MET A 1 -2.20 -14.87 -21.72
C MET A 1 -2.25 -13.53 -20.98
N ARG A 2 -1.39 -13.29 -19.97
CA ARG A 2 -1.31 -12.00 -19.24
C ARG A 2 -0.77 -10.87 -20.11
N ASP A 3 0.25 -11.15 -20.92
CA ASP A 3 0.89 -10.16 -21.81
C ASP A 3 -0.04 -9.66 -22.91
N GLN A 4 -0.81 -10.54 -23.54
CA GLN A 4 -1.76 -10.16 -24.60
C GLN A 4 -2.85 -9.21 -24.09
N LYS A 5 -3.41 -9.49 -22.91
CA LYS A 5 -4.43 -8.63 -22.28
C LYS A 5 -3.87 -7.28 -21.86
N PHE A 6 -2.62 -7.25 -21.41
CA PHE A 6 -1.94 -6.00 -21.07
C PHE A 6 -1.65 -5.17 -22.32
N GLN A 7 -1.15 -5.79 -23.40
CA GLN A 7 -0.90 -5.09 -24.66
C GLN A 7 -2.19 -4.48 -25.23
N GLU A 8 -3.29 -5.22 -25.26
CA GLU A 8 -4.60 -4.67 -25.67
C GLU A 8 -5.07 -3.49 -24.80
N LEU A 9 -4.85 -3.56 -23.48
CA LEU A 9 -5.19 -2.49 -22.56
C LEU A 9 -4.31 -1.24 -22.80
N PHE A 10 -3.02 -1.44 -23.00
CA PHE A 10 -2.05 -0.38 -23.24
C PHE A 10 -2.30 0.33 -24.58
N ASP A 11 -2.58 -0.42 -25.63
CA ASP A 11 -3.01 0.06 -26.93
C ASP A 11 -4.23 0.98 -26.87
N ARG A 12 -5.24 0.58 -26.08
CA ARG A 12 -6.45 1.39 -25.87
C ARG A 12 -6.15 2.68 -25.13
N PHE A 13 -5.19 2.66 -24.21
CA PHE A 13 -4.74 3.86 -23.50
C PHE A 13 -3.98 4.80 -24.45
N LEU A 14 -3.04 4.30 -25.25
CA LEU A 14 -2.30 5.10 -26.23
C LEU A 14 -3.22 5.73 -27.30
N ARG A 15 -4.26 5.02 -27.73
CA ARG A 15 -5.28 5.55 -28.66
C ARG A 15 -6.30 6.48 -28.00
N GLY A 16 -6.15 6.81 -26.71
CA GLY A 16 -7.06 7.68 -25.97
C GLY A 16 -8.46 7.09 -25.75
N SER A 17 -8.65 5.80 -26.00
CA SER A 17 -9.95 5.12 -25.87
C SER A 17 -10.32 4.81 -24.41
N ILE A 18 -9.39 4.96 -23.47
CA ILE A 18 -9.61 4.85 -22.02
C ILE A 18 -8.81 5.94 -21.29
N SER A 19 -9.34 6.42 -20.16
CA SER A 19 -8.67 7.45 -19.35
C SER A 19 -7.46 6.88 -18.59
N ARG A 20 -6.54 7.77 -18.17
CA ARG A 20 -5.41 7.41 -17.29
C ARG A 20 -5.86 6.66 -16.03
N LYS A 21 -6.97 7.11 -15.43
CA LYS A 21 -7.58 6.46 -14.24
C LYS A 21 -8.06 5.05 -14.55
N GLU A 22 -8.71 4.85 -15.69
CA GLU A 22 -9.20 3.53 -16.13
C GLU A 22 -8.05 2.58 -16.50
N PHE A 23 -7.00 3.09 -17.12
CA PHE A 23 -5.78 2.33 -17.41
C PHE A 23 -5.12 1.82 -16.14
N ILE A 24 -4.89 2.70 -15.14
CA ILE A 24 -4.29 2.33 -13.85
C ILE A 24 -5.11 1.22 -13.17
N ARG A 25 -6.44 1.42 -13.06
CA ARG A 25 -7.33 0.46 -12.42
C ARG A 25 -7.27 -0.91 -13.10
N ARG A 26 -7.33 -0.96 -14.43
CA ARG A 26 -7.31 -2.23 -15.17
C ARG A 26 -5.94 -2.90 -15.18
N ALA A 27 -4.85 -2.14 -15.19
CA ALA A 27 -3.51 -2.69 -15.13
C ALA A 27 -3.26 -3.38 -13.78
N ILE A 28 -3.72 -2.79 -12.68
CA ILE A 28 -3.67 -3.41 -11.34
C ILE A 28 -4.51 -4.70 -11.30
N LEU A 29 -5.72 -4.69 -11.89
CA LEU A 29 -6.55 -5.90 -11.99
C LEU A 29 -5.93 -7.02 -12.84
N LEU A 30 -5.01 -6.68 -13.74
CA LEU A 30 -4.20 -7.64 -14.50
C LEU A 30 -2.94 -8.12 -13.73
N GLY A 31 -2.75 -7.66 -12.49
CA GLY A 31 -1.61 -8.01 -11.65
C GLY A 31 -0.34 -7.20 -11.94
N ILE A 32 -0.45 -6.06 -12.63
CA ILE A 32 0.67 -5.14 -12.82
C ILE A 32 0.79 -4.24 -11.60
N SER A 33 1.97 -4.19 -10.98
CA SER A 33 2.18 -3.40 -9.77
C SER A 33 2.11 -1.89 -10.05
N LEU A 34 1.70 -1.11 -9.05
CA LEU A 34 1.54 0.35 -9.18
C LEU A 34 2.85 1.06 -9.60
N PRO A 35 4.04 0.69 -9.12
CA PRO A 35 5.30 1.24 -9.61
C PRO A 35 5.51 1.00 -11.11
N THR A 36 5.24 -0.22 -11.60
CA THR A 36 5.36 -0.53 -13.03
C THR A 36 4.39 0.31 -13.86
N VAL A 37 3.13 0.44 -13.41
CA VAL A 37 2.14 1.31 -14.07
C VAL A 37 2.60 2.77 -14.08
N ALA A 38 3.18 3.26 -12.98
CA ALA A 38 3.71 4.62 -12.89
C ALA A 38 4.89 4.84 -13.85
N SER A 39 5.83 3.89 -13.95
CA SER A 39 6.93 3.95 -14.91
C SER A 39 6.44 3.96 -16.36
N ILE A 40 5.44 3.14 -16.71
CA ILE A 40 4.83 3.13 -18.04
C ILE A 40 4.20 4.50 -18.37
N LEU A 41 3.45 5.07 -17.43
CA LEU A 41 2.80 6.36 -17.61
C LEU A 41 3.81 7.50 -17.71
N ALA A 42 4.92 7.43 -16.97
CA ALA A 42 6.01 8.40 -17.07
C ALA A 42 6.70 8.33 -18.44
N ALA A 43 6.94 7.13 -18.97
CA ALA A 43 7.51 6.93 -20.30
C ALA A 43 6.60 7.46 -21.42
N CYS A 44 5.27 7.37 -21.26
CA CYS A 44 4.31 7.94 -22.21
C CYS A 44 4.24 9.48 -22.17
N ALA A 45 4.65 10.10 -21.07
CA ALA A 45 4.60 11.55 -20.86
C ALA A 45 5.90 12.27 -21.23
N ALA A 46 6.97 11.53 -21.51
CA ALA A 46 8.24 12.09 -21.95
C ALA A 46 8.08 12.67 -23.38
N PRO A 47 8.59 13.90 -23.65
CA PRO A 47 8.57 14.45 -24.99
C PRO A 47 9.46 13.61 -25.91
N ALA A 48 8.97 13.30 -27.11
CA ALA A 48 9.75 12.65 -28.15
C ALA A 48 10.88 13.58 -28.61
N GLY A 49 12.13 13.33 -28.18
CA GLY A 49 13.29 14.03 -28.73
C GLY A 49 14.57 13.98 -27.90
N ALA A 50 15.39 12.94 -28.08
CA ALA A 50 16.83 13.00 -28.38
C ALA A 50 17.48 11.60 -28.18
N PRO A 51 18.24 11.08 -29.17
CA PRO A 51 18.87 9.76 -29.08
C PRO A 51 20.24 9.81 -28.36
N PRO A 52 20.68 8.75 -27.68
CA PRO A 52 22.10 8.59 -27.37
C PRO A 52 22.87 8.21 -28.64
N SER A 53 23.94 8.95 -28.90
CA SER A 53 24.88 8.79 -30.01
C SER A 53 25.40 7.35 -30.14
N ALA A 54 25.27 6.80 -31.35
CA ALA A 54 25.95 5.58 -31.75
C ALA A 54 27.47 5.75 -31.74
N LYS A 55 28.18 4.73 -31.23
CA LYS A 55 29.48 4.31 -31.74
C LYS A 55 29.36 2.82 -32.02
N GLU A 56 29.64 2.45 -33.27
CA GLU A 56 29.57 1.10 -33.81
C GLU A 56 30.77 0.24 -33.40
N GLY A 57 30.51 -1.06 -33.28
CA GLY A 57 31.49 -2.15 -33.29
C GLY A 57 30.76 -3.47 -33.05
N PRO A 58 30.91 -4.50 -33.91
CA PRO A 58 30.18 -5.75 -33.77
C PRO A 58 30.97 -6.71 -32.88
N GLU A 59 30.46 -7.03 -31.70
CA GLU A 59 30.93 -8.17 -30.91
C GLU A 59 29.77 -9.13 -30.63
N GLU A 60 29.97 -10.36 -31.11
CA GLU A 60 29.38 -11.64 -30.72
C GLU A 60 28.14 -11.65 -29.82
N VAL A 61 27.07 -12.22 -30.36
CA VAL A 61 25.89 -12.63 -29.59
C VAL A 61 26.28 -13.80 -28.69
N ALA A 62 26.75 -13.50 -27.49
CA ALA A 62 26.82 -14.48 -26.41
C ALA A 62 25.38 -14.78 -25.94
N GLU A 63 25.00 -16.05 -26.07
CA GLU A 63 23.76 -16.62 -25.55
C GLU A 63 23.64 -16.30 -24.05
N VAL A 64 22.72 -15.41 -23.70
CA VAL A 64 22.41 -15.10 -22.30
C VAL A 64 21.63 -16.28 -21.74
N THR A 65 22.35 -17.25 -21.19
CA THR A 65 21.78 -18.29 -20.34
C THR A 65 21.25 -17.62 -19.09
N VAL A 66 19.92 -17.58 -18.97
CA VAL A 66 19.23 -17.26 -17.71
C VAL A 66 19.67 -18.30 -16.69
N PRO A 67 20.26 -17.93 -15.54
CA PRO A 67 20.57 -18.92 -14.51
C PRO A 67 19.25 -19.56 -14.09
N GLU A 68 19.15 -20.89 -14.22
CA GLU A 68 18.07 -21.64 -13.59
C GLU A 68 18.10 -21.30 -12.09
N ALA A 69 16.98 -20.74 -11.62
CA ALA A 69 16.82 -20.41 -10.21
C ALA A 69 17.03 -21.69 -9.40
N ASP A 70 18.11 -21.71 -8.63
CA ASP A 70 18.40 -22.79 -7.71
C ASP A 70 17.18 -23.00 -6.81
N SER A 71 16.57 -24.17 -6.96
CA SER A 71 15.41 -24.65 -6.23
C SER A 71 15.80 -25.02 -4.79
N GLU A 72 16.44 -24.11 -4.06
CA GLU A 72 16.39 -24.12 -2.61
C GLU A 72 15.07 -23.46 -2.22
N ARG A 73 14.15 -24.21 -1.60
CA ARG A 73 12.83 -23.73 -1.15
C ARG A 73 12.90 -22.27 -0.75
N ALA A 74 12.27 -21.40 -1.54
CA ALA A 74 12.16 -19.98 -1.22
C ALA A 74 11.81 -19.86 0.26
N ARG A 75 12.66 -19.21 1.05
CA ARG A 75 12.35 -18.97 2.45
C ARG A 75 11.01 -18.24 2.45
N VAL A 76 10.01 -18.80 3.13
CA VAL A 76 8.74 -18.12 3.33
C VAL A 76 9.05 -16.87 4.13
N LEU A 77 9.09 -15.72 3.45
CA LEU A 77 9.34 -14.43 4.09
C LEU A 77 7.99 -13.85 4.49
N THR A 78 7.74 -13.83 5.80
CA THR A 78 6.60 -13.13 6.41
C THR A 78 7.01 -11.71 6.73
N GLU A 79 6.25 -10.74 6.23
CA GLU A 79 6.46 -9.33 6.51
C GLU A 79 5.56 -8.83 7.66
N VAL A 80 6.08 -7.94 8.50
CA VAL A 80 5.33 -7.16 9.45
C VAL A 80 5.40 -5.69 9.04
N ILE A 81 4.22 -5.07 8.86
CA ILE A 81 4.10 -3.66 8.50
C ILE A 81 3.66 -2.88 9.73
N TYR A 82 4.50 -1.96 10.19
CA TYR A 82 4.28 -1.22 11.44
C TYR A 82 4.93 0.17 11.41
N ASP A 83 4.28 1.15 12.05
CA ASP A 83 4.85 2.46 12.36
C ASP A 83 4.33 2.94 13.73
N GLU A 84 5.17 3.68 14.46
CA GLU A 84 4.82 4.20 15.80
C GLU A 84 3.66 5.21 15.77
N ILE A 85 3.33 5.78 14.60
CA ILE A 85 2.15 6.63 14.43
C ILE A 85 0.88 5.95 14.92
N PHE A 86 0.77 4.61 14.84
CA PHE A 86 -0.40 3.87 15.31
C PHE A 86 -0.61 3.95 16.82
N LEU A 87 0.44 4.28 17.59
CA LEU A 87 0.34 4.53 19.03
C LEU A 87 -0.27 5.91 19.34
N SER A 88 -0.29 6.82 18.36
CA SER A 88 -0.81 8.18 18.52
C SER A 88 -2.33 8.27 18.43
N HIS A 89 -3.02 7.21 18.02
CA HIS A 89 -4.48 7.12 18.13
C HIS A 89 -4.87 6.93 19.60
N GLN A 90 -5.36 8.01 20.20
CA GLN A 90 -5.78 8.09 21.59
C GLN A 90 -7.28 7.88 21.71
N THR A 91 -7.67 7.13 22.73
CA THR A 91 -9.05 6.86 23.12
C THR A 91 -9.26 7.31 24.57
N THR A 92 -10.50 7.21 25.06
CA THR A 92 -10.81 7.58 26.44
C THR A 92 -10.09 6.64 27.44
N PRO A 93 -9.76 7.12 28.66
CA PRO A 93 -9.14 6.26 29.67
C PRO A 93 -9.96 4.99 29.93
N GLY A 94 -9.29 3.83 29.90
CA GLY A 94 -9.94 2.52 30.09
C GLY A 94 -10.59 1.93 28.83
N HIS A 95 -10.56 2.63 27.69
CA HIS A 95 -11.10 2.11 26.44
C HIS A 95 -10.34 0.84 25.98
N PRO A 96 -11.03 -0.22 25.53
CA PRO A 96 -10.37 -1.47 25.12
C PRO A 96 -9.51 -1.28 23.87
N GLU A 97 -9.92 -0.41 22.94
CA GLU A 97 -9.12 0.01 21.79
C GLU A 97 -8.08 1.05 22.25
N ASN A 98 -6.86 0.63 22.59
CA ASN A 98 -5.78 1.53 23.04
C ASN A 98 -4.38 1.05 22.58
N SER A 99 -3.34 1.88 22.76
CA SER A 99 -1.98 1.63 22.26
C SER A 99 -1.35 0.35 22.80
N LYS A 100 -1.71 -0.06 24.02
CA LYS A 100 -1.18 -1.27 24.67
C LYS A 100 -1.48 -2.54 23.88
N ARG A 101 -2.52 -2.53 23.03
CA ARG A 101 -2.81 -3.64 22.11
C ARG A 101 -1.63 -3.90 21.16
N LEU A 102 -1.05 -2.84 20.58
CA LEU A 102 0.11 -2.99 19.68
C LEU A 102 1.39 -3.24 20.46
N GLU A 103 1.59 -2.56 21.59
CA GLU A 103 2.74 -2.79 22.47
C GLU A 103 2.84 -4.26 22.90
N ALA A 104 1.72 -4.87 23.32
CA ALA A 104 1.66 -6.28 23.69
C ALA A 104 1.97 -7.22 22.51
N ILE A 105 1.54 -6.89 21.29
CA ILE A 105 1.87 -7.69 20.10
C ILE A 105 3.37 -7.61 19.78
N LEU A 106 3.95 -6.40 19.82
CA LEU A 106 5.38 -6.19 19.57
C LEU A 106 6.26 -6.89 20.63
N GLU A 107 5.84 -6.86 21.89
CA GLU A 107 6.46 -7.62 22.97
C GLU A 107 6.36 -9.13 22.72
N GLY A 108 5.19 -9.64 22.31
CA GLY A 108 5.01 -11.05 21.95
C GLY A 108 5.90 -11.50 20.79
N ILE A 109 6.03 -10.68 19.73
CA ILE A 109 6.94 -10.96 18.59
C ILE A 109 8.40 -11.00 19.06
N THR A 110 8.78 -10.10 19.96
CA THR A 110 10.16 -10.02 20.47
C THR A 110 10.48 -11.21 21.37
N THR A 111 9.63 -11.50 22.36
CA THR A 111 9.83 -12.56 23.36
C THR A 111 9.76 -13.96 22.77
N SER A 112 9.04 -14.16 21.66
CA SER A 112 9.00 -15.43 20.92
C SER A 112 10.25 -15.70 20.07
N GLY A 113 11.16 -14.74 19.92
CA GLY A 113 12.32 -14.85 19.03
C GLY A 113 11.96 -14.85 17.54
N LEU A 114 10.76 -14.34 17.19
CA LEU A 114 10.33 -14.19 15.80
C LEU A 114 10.86 -12.92 15.15
N LYS A 115 11.20 -11.89 15.93
CA LYS A 115 11.60 -10.57 15.43
C LYS A 115 12.63 -10.60 14.30
N ASP A 116 13.70 -11.38 14.46
CA ASP A 116 14.81 -11.47 13.49
C ASP A 116 14.54 -12.42 12.32
N LYS A 117 13.38 -13.10 12.34
CA LYS A 117 12.91 -14.02 11.28
C LYS A 117 11.87 -13.37 10.36
N LEU A 118 11.47 -12.13 10.66
CA LEU A 118 10.44 -11.39 9.96
C LEU A 118 11.08 -10.26 9.14
N LEU A 119 10.47 -9.95 7.99
CA LEU A 119 10.75 -8.69 7.30
C LEU A 119 9.97 -7.57 7.99
N TRP A 120 10.54 -6.37 8.05
CA TRP A 120 9.89 -5.20 8.65
C TRP A 120 9.79 -4.09 7.63
N ALA A 121 8.56 -3.60 7.42
CA ALA A 121 8.28 -2.48 6.54
C ALA A 121 7.59 -1.34 7.29
N ARG A 122 7.92 -0.11 6.89
CA ARG A 122 7.22 1.09 7.36
C ARG A 122 6.22 1.55 6.30
N PRO A 123 4.93 1.68 6.66
CA PRO A 123 3.92 2.23 5.76
C PRO A 123 4.08 3.74 5.53
N SER A 124 3.45 4.23 4.46
CA SER A 124 3.20 5.65 4.22
C SER A 124 1.71 5.97 4.34
N GLU A 125 1.33 7.24 4.38
CA GLU A 125 -0.09 7.63 4.30
C GLU A 125 -0.70 7.22 2.97
N ALA A 126 -1.89 6.62 3.01
CA ALA A 126 -2.68 6.41 1.80
C ALA A 126 -3.20 7.74 1.24
N ASP A 127 -3.19 7.84 -0.09
CA ASP A 127 -3.80 8.95 -0.83
C ASP A 127 -5.31 9.03 -0.56
N ALA A 128 -5.83 10.26 -0.50
CA ALA A 128 -7.26 10.49 -0.25
C ALA A 128 -8.13 9.83 -1.32
N GLU A 129 -7.64 9.78 -2.56
CA GLU A 129 -8.29 9.13 -3.70
C GLU A 129 -8.48 7.63 -3.50
N VAL A 130 -7.53 6.96 -2.83
CA VAL A 130 -7.63 5.53 -2.52
C VAL A 130 -8.69 5.29 -1.45
N ILE A 131 -8.72 6.13 -0.41
CA ILE A 131 -9.72 6.07 0.65
C ILE A 131 -11.13 6.35 0.08
N ALA A 132 -11.23 7.27 -0.87
CA ALA A 132 -12.47 7.64 -1.56
C ALA A 132 -13.02 6.54 -2.50
N LEU A 133 -12.32 5.42 -2.69
CA LEU A 133 -12.88 4.24 -3.38
C LEU A 133 -13.96 3.55 -2.54
N VAL A 134 -13.93 3.71 -1.23
CA VAL A 134 -14.88 3.09 -0.28
C VAL A 134 -15.71 4.16 0.44
N HIS A 135 -15.08 5.25 0.86
CA HIS A 135 -15.72 6.29 1.65
C HIS A 135 -16.16 7.49 0.82
N SER A 136 -17.22 8.16 1.26
CA SER A 136 -17.64 9.44 0.70
C SER A 136 -16.65 10.55 1.05
N GLN A 137 -16.48 11.53 0.17
CA GLN A 137 -15.57 12.66 0.40
C GLN A 137 -16.02 13.49 1.61
N GLU A 138 -17.34 13.60 1.80
CA GLU A 138 -17.95 14.27 2.94
C GLU A 138 -17.55 13.60 4.26
N TYR A 139 -17.57 12.27 4.31
CA TYR A 139 -17.18 11.53 5.50
C TYR A 139 -15.67 11.62 5.77
N ILE A 140 -14.84 11.53 4.73
CA ILE A 140 -13.39 11.73 4.86
C ILE A 140 -13.08 13.12 5.44
N ALA A 141 -13.73 14.17 4.90
CA ALA A 141 -13.58 15.53 5.39
C ALA A 141 -14.10 15.70 6.83
N GLN A 142 -15.21 15.04 7.18
CA GLN A 142 -15.74 15.04 8.55
C GLN A 142 -14.72 14.48 9.54
N VAL A 143 -14.18 13.28 9.30
CA VAL A 143 -13.21 12.66 10.21
C VAL A 143 -11.93 13.51 10.31
N ALA A 144 -11.45 14.06 9.19
CA ALA A 144 -10.31 14.97 9.18
C ALA A 144 -10.56 16.21 10.06
N SER A 145 -11.75 16.83 9.92
CA SER A 145 -12.14 17.99 10.72
C SER A 145 -12.29 17.66 12.21
N LEU A 146 -12.81 16.48 12.55
CA LEU A 146 -12.94 16.03 13.93
C LEU A 146 -11.57 15.80 14.58
N SER A 147 -10.63 15.20 13.85
CA SER A 147 -9.24 15.10 14.30
C SER A 147 -8.59 16.47 14.49
N ALA A 148 -8.83 17.43 13.61
CA ALA A 148 -8.26 18.78 13.75
C ALA A 148 -8.76 19.56 14.98
N ALA A 149 -9.83 19.12 15.65
CA ALA A 149 -10.44 19.81 16.78
C ALA A 149 -9.61 19.75 18.08
N LYS A 150 -8.50 18.99 18.12
CA LYS A 150 -7.58 18.84 19.27
C LYS A 150 -8.26 18.45 20.59
N LYS A 151 -9.35 17.70 20.50
CA LYS A 151 -10.09 17.11 21.61
C LYS A 151 -10.53 15.70 21.24
N LEU A 152 -10.84 14.87 22.24
CA LEU A 152 -11.49 13.59 21.99
C LEU A 152 -12.95 13.82 21.59
N VAL A 153 -13.34 13.30 20.44
CA VAL A 153 -14.71 13.35 19.92
C VAL A 153 -15.20 11.94 19.66
N HIS A 154 -16.48 11.70 19.90
CA HIS A 154 -17.12 10.41 19.63
C HIS A 154 -17.85 10.48 18.29
N LEU A 155 -17.55 9.54 17.38
CA LEU A 155 -18.35 9.31 16.16
C LEU A 155 -19.65 8.58 16.50
N ASP A 156 -19.60 7.68 17.48
CA ASP A 156 -20.74 7.00 18.10
C ASP A 156 -20.42 6.63 19.57
N SER A 157 -21.17 5.70 20.17
CA SER A 157 -20.99 5.32 21.58
C SER A 157 -19.61 4.70 21.91
N ASP A 158 -18.89 4.22 20.89
CA ASP A 158 -17.71 3.35 21.00
C ASP A 158 -16.50 3.98 20.27
N THR A 159 -16.75 4.65 19.14
CA THR A 159 -15.71 5.12 18.24
C THR A 159 -15.20 6.50 18.65
N VAL A 160 -13.97 6.54 19.20
CA VAL A 160 -13.29 7.79 19.59
C VAL A 160 -12.42 8.32 18.45
N VAL A 161 -12.37 9.64 18.30
CA VAL A 161 -11.50 10.39 17.39
C VAL A 161 -10.67 11.38 18.21
N SER A 162 -9.35 11.23 18.12
CA SER A 162 -8.33 12.13 18.65
C SER A 162 -7.61 12.93 17.56
N GLU A 163 -6.70 13.82 17.97
CA GLU A 163 -5.90 14.68 17.09
C GLU A 163 -5.19 13.92 15.97
N LYS A 164 -4.63 12.74 16.27
CA LYS A 164 -3.86 11.94 15.32
C LYS A 164 -4.67 10.85 14.63
N THR A 165 -5.95 10.68 14.97
CA THR A 165 -6.77 9.56 14.48
C THR A 165 -6.87 9.52 12.97
N PHE A 166 -7.15 10.66 12.32
CA PHE A 166 -7.21 10.71 10.86
C PHE A 166 -5.88 10.31 10.22
N GLN A 167 -4.75 10.79 10.74
CA GLN A 167 -3.42 10.41 10.26
C GLN A 167 -3.17 8.90 10.45
N CYS A 168 -3.42 8.36 11.65
CA CYS A 168 -3.29 6.93 11.93
C CYS A 168 -4.15 6.08 10.98
N ALA A 169 -5.38 6.51 10.69
CA ALA A 169 -6.28 5.80 9.77
C ALA A 169 -5.74 5.77 8.33
N ARG A 170 -5.14 6.87 7.85
CA ARG A 170 -4.48 6.91 6.54
C ARG A 170 -3.27 5.99 6.47
N TYR A 171 -2.46 5.95 7.54
CA TYR A 171 -1.36 4.99 7.66
C TYR A 171 -1.85 3.55 7.73
N ALA A 172 -3.01 3.28 8.34
CA ALA A 172 -3.56 1.94 8.45
C ALA A 172 -3.95 1.39 7.08
N VAL A 173 -4.59 2.23 6.24
CA VAL A 173 -4.85 1.90 4.84
C VAL A 173 -3.54 1.71 4.08
N GLY A 174 -2.57 2.61 4.26
CA GLY A 174 -1.26 2.53 3.62
C GLY A 174 -0.49 1.27 3.97
N ALA A 175 -0.59 0.76 5.20
CA ALA A 175 0.06 -0.48 5.62
C ALA A 175 -0.47 -1.72 4.90
N VAL A 176 -1.79 -1.79 4.71
CA VAL A 176 -2.39 -2.89 3.93
C VAL A 176 -1.95 -2.80 2.47
N LEU A 177 -1.95 -1.59 1.89
CA LEU A 177 -1.50 -1.38 0.50
C LEU A 177 -0.02 -1.71 0.32
N GLN A 178 0.83 -1.34 1.27
CA GLN A 178 2.25 -1.67 1.25
C GLN A 178 2.43 -3.18 1.24
N GLY A 179 1.86 -3.92 2.20
CA GLY A 179 1.99 -5.39 2.24
C GLY A 179 1.49 -6.08 0.96
N LEU A 180 0.41 -5.59 0.35
CA LEU A 180 -0.07 -6.09 -0.94
C LEU A 180 0.92 -5.82 -2.07
N GLN A 181 1.54 -4.64 -2.10
CA GLN A 181 2.53 -4.27 -3.09
C GLN A 181 3.81 -5.11 -2.94
N ASP A 182 4.24 -5.37 -1.71
CA ASP A 182 5.41 -6.18 -1.37
C ASP A 182 5.24 -7.61 -1.86
N MET A 183 4.08 -8.20 -1.57
CA MET A 183 3.70 -9.52 -2.05
C MET A 183 3.62 -9.58 -3.57
N ALA A 184 3.00 -8.58 -4.21
CA ALA A 184 2.89 -8.52 -5.67
C ALA A 184 4.26 -8.40 -6.36
N ASN A 185 5.25 -7.79 -5.70
CA ASN A 185 6.62 -7.67 -6.20
C ASN A 185 7.52 -8.85 -5.80
N GLY A 186 6.98 -9.87 -5.14
CA GLY A 186 7.74 -11.05 -4.69
C GLY A 186 8.71 -10.78 -3.53
N ARG A 187 8.52 -9.69 -2.78
CA ARG A 187 9.36 -9.38 -1.60
C ARG A 187 9.06 -10.26 -0.40
N CYS A 188 7.79 -10.66 -0.26
CA CYS A 188 7.28 -11.52 0.79
C CYS A 188 6.19 -12.45 0.23
N GLU A 189 5.94 -13.57 0.90
CA GLU A 189 4.84 -14.48 0.53
C GLU A 189 3.53 -14.11 1.24
N ASN A 190 3.65 -13.53 2.43
CA ASN A 190 2.54 -13.13 3.28
C ASN A 190 2.98 -11.97 4.18
N GLY A 191 2.00 -11.25 4.73
CA GLY A 191 2.26 -10.09 5.57
C GLY A 191 1.19 -9.87 6.64
N PHE A 192 1.59 -9.21 7.73
CA PHE A 192 0.74 -8.83 8.83
C PHE A 192 0.87 -7.33 9.13
N ALA A 193 -0.21 -6.58 8.90
CA ALA A 193 -0.26 -5.14 9.15
C ALA A 193 -0.69 -4.86 10.59
N LEU A 194 0.25 -4.37 11.41
CA LEU A 194 0.03 -4.02 12.82
C LEU A 194 -0.52 -2.60 12.92
N VAL A 195 -1.81 -2.45 12.63
CA VAL A 195 -2.45 -1.14 12.49
C VAL A 195 -3.42 -0.82 13.61
N ARG A 196 -3.52 0.48 13.91
CA ARG A 196 -4.61 1.09 14.68
C ARG A 196 -4.87 2.51 14.14
N PRO A 197 -6.13 2.97 13.98
CA PRO A 197 -7.40 2.30 14.34
C PRO A 197 -7.79 1.11 13.42
N PRO A 198 -8.72 0.23 13.85
CA PRO A 198 -9.24 -0.86 13.02
C PRO A 198 -10.19 -0.34 11.90
N GLY A 199 -10.52 -1.19 10.93
CA GLY A 199 -11.26 -0.75 9.72
C GLY A 199 -12.47 -1.59 9.26
N HIS A 200 -12.64 -2.84 9.72
CA HIS A 200 -13.66 -3.74 9.14
C HIS A 200 -15.13 -3.34 9.37
N HIS A 201 -15.40 -2.43 10.32
CA HIS A 201 -16.72 -1.90 10.61
C HIS A 201 -17.01 -0.57 9.90
N ALA A 202 -15.99 0.07 9.31
CA ALA A 202 -16.14 1.32 8.61
C ALA A 202 -16.96 1.16 7.32
N ARG A 203 -17.97 2.01 7.15
CA ARG A 203 -18.85 2.06 5.97
C ARG A 203 -18.59 3.32 5.18
N LYS A 204 -19.27 3.46 4.03
CA LYS A 204 -19.13 4.60 3.12
C LYS A 204 -19.24 5.98 3.79
N ALA A 205 -20.09 6.11 4.81
CA ALA A 205 -20.37 7.38 5.48
C ALA A 205 -20.43 7.26 7.02
N SER A 206 -19.86 6.21 7.61
CA SER A 206 -19.86 6.02 9.06
C SER A 206 -18.69 5.16 9.52
N GLY A 207 -18.15 5.49 10.70
CA GLY A 207 -17.31 4.62 11.53
C GLY A 207 -18.21 3.96 12.57
N MET A 208 -17.83 2.76 13.00
CA MET A 208 -18.52 1.96 14.00
C MET A 208 -17.50 1.11 14.75
#